data_AF-A0A3C1EK64-F1
#
_entry.id   AF-A0A3C1EK64-F1
#
_cell.length_a   1.000
_cell.length_b   1.000
_cell.length_c   1.000
_cell.angle_alpha   90.00
_cell.angle_beta   90.00
_cell.angle_gamma   90.00
#
_symmetry.space_group_name_H-M   'P 1'
#
loop_
_entity.id
_entity.type
_entity.pdbx_description
1 polymer ?
#
loop_
_entity_poly.entity_id
_entity_poly.type
_entity_poly.pdbx_seq_one_letter_code
_entity_poly.pdbx_strand_id
1 'polypeptide(L)'
;MNKSLLVCAAAVMISALTASRAAEPAKGAMINLSCLEALVTIDQAGLSGVFSFIAEKDSAAAFADLVVHNGKALKRYVGKLEKDFKGAGGVTGWDHDVLVFALQLYSSPLAETLEKPHAKLMTKMTDMSMAPTMSLEQVTARRKKS
;
A
#
# COMPACT_ATOMS: atom_id res chain seq x y z
N MET A 1 -64.55 31.74 -1.72
CA MET A 1 -64.33 30.62 -0.79
C MET A 1 -62.93 30.07 -1.03
N ASN A 2 -61.99 30.37 -0.14
CA ASN A 2 -60.64 29.80 -0.13
C ASN A 2 -60.64 28.54 0.74
N LYS A 3 -60.09 27.42 0.25
CA LYS A 3 -59.52 26.36 1.08
C LYS A 3 -58.32 25.72 0.38
N SER A 4 -57.18 25.86 1.04
CA SER A 4 -55.88 25.25 0.80
C SER A 4 -55.91 23.72 0.93
N LEU A 5 -54.97 23.03 0.25
CA LEU A 5 -54.08 21.94 0.70
C LEU A 5 -53.52 21.27 -0.58
N LEU A 6 -52.24 21.40 -0.95
CA LEU A 6 -51.05 20.71 -0.42
C LEU A 6 -51.10 19.19 -0.65
N VAL A 7 -50.23 18.66 -1.52
CA VAL A 7 -49.41 17.43 -1.35
C VAL A 7 -48.46 17.27 -2.54
N CYS A 8 -47.20 17.03 -2.20
CA CYS A 8 -46.06 16.74 -3.07
C CYS A 8 -46.21 15.41 -3.82
N ALA A 9 -45.68 15.34 -5.05
CA ALA A 9 -45.17 14.08 -5.61
C ALA A 9 -44.09 14.38 -6.66
N ALA A 10 -42.86 14.58 -6.17
CA ALA A 10 -41.67 14.32 -6.95
C ALA A 10 -41.50 12.80 -7.06
N ALA A 11 -41.45 12.27 -8.27
CA ALA A 11 -40.94 10.93 -8.57
C ALA A 11 -40.08 11.09 -9.83
N VAL A 12 -38.86 11.62 -9.66
CA VAL A 12 -37.63 10.83 -9.52
C VAL A 12 -37.52 9.81 -10.64
N MET A 13 -36.76 10.21 -11.67
CA MET A 13 -36.23 9.31 -12.69
C MET A 13 -35.50 8.16 -12.01
N ILE A 14 -35.96 6.93 -12.24
CA ILE A 14 -35.18 5.73 -11.91
C ILE A 14 -34.03 5.69 -12.92
N SER A 15 -32.89 6.20 -12.46
CA SER A 15 -31.61 6.09 -13.14
C SER A 15 -31.23 4.63 -13.32
N ALA A 16 -30.79 4.34 -14.55
CA ALA A 16 -29.85 3.31 -14.95
C ALA A 16 -29.66 2.14 -13.95
N LEU A 17 -30.20 0.98 -14.33
CA LEU A 17 -29.56 -0.29 -14.01
C LEU A 17 -28.08 -0.18 -14.38
N THR A 18 -27.24 0.01 -13.37
CA THR A 18 -25.82 -0.26 -13.51
C THR A 18 -25.72 -1.75 -13.76
N ALA A 19 -25.39 -2.09 -15.00
CA ALA A 19 -24.91 -3.42 -15.34
C ALA A 19 -23.77 -3.74 -14.36
N SER A 20 -24.06 -4.57 -13.37
CA SER A 20 -23.04 -5.30 -12.63
C SER A 20 -22.38 -6.22 -13.66
N ARG A 21 -21.40 -5.67 -14.38
CA ARG A 21 -20.40 -6.50 -15.05
C ARG A 21 -19.80 -7.32 -13.92
N ALA A 22 -20.14 -8.60 -13.87
CA ALA A 22 -19.32 -9.58 -13.17
C ALA A 22 -17.89 -9.34 -13.68
N ALA A 23 -17.05 -8.76 -12.83
CA ALA A 23 -15.67 -8.52 -13.17
C ALA A 23 -15.07 -9.89 -13.49
N GLU A 24 -14.52 -10.04 -14.70
CA GLU A 24 -13.78 -11.25 -15.04
C GLU A 24 -12.72 -11.48 -13.96
N PRO A 25 -12.52 -12.73 -13.51
CA PRO A 25 -11.50 -13.02 -12.50
C PRO A 25 -10.17 -12.46 -12.98
N ALA A 26 -9.54 -11.65 -12.13
CA ALA A 26 -8.27 -11.01 -12.45
C ALA A 26 -7.29 -12.08 -12.95
N LYS A 27 -6.81 -11.93 -14.18
CA LYS A 27 -5.74 -12.79 -14.69
C LYS A 27 -4.48 -12.42 -13.92
N GLY A 28 -3.82 -13.41 -13.32
CA GLY A 28 -2.56 -13.19 -12.61
C GLY A 28 -1.58 -12.43 -13.50
N ALA A 29 -1.14 -11.27 -13.02
CA ALA A 29 -0.21 -10.39 -13.71
C ALA A 29 1.23 -10.65 -13.24
N MET A 30 2.20 -10.13 -13.99
CA MET A 30 3.60 -10.13 -13.54
C MET A 30 3.70 -9.28 -12.27
N ILE A 31 4.24 -9.85 -11.20
CA ILE A 31 4.43 -9.14 -9.92
C ILE A 31 5.50 -8.06 -10.07
N ASN A 32 5.27 -6.89 -9.46
CA ASN A 32 6.30 -5.86 -9.34
C ASN A 32 7.52 -6.45 -8.60
N LEU A 33 8.71 -6.32 -9.18
CA LEU A 33 9.93 -6.93 -8.62
C LEU A 33 10.29 -6.36 -7.23
N SER A 34 10.01 -5.08 -6.98
CA SER A 34 10.22 -4.47 -5.66
C SER A 34 9.30 -5.11 -4.60
N CYS A 35 8.06 -5.41 -4.99
CA CYS A 35 7.12 -6.15 -4.14
C CYS A 35 7.61 -7.56 -3.84
N LEU A 36 8.13 -8.28 -4.84
CA LEU A 36 8.69 -9.61 -4.63
C LEU A 36 9.91 -9.59 -3.69
N GLU A 37 10.85 -8.65 -3.89
CA GLU A 37 11.99 -8.47 -2.98
C GLU A 37 11.53 -8.19 -1.55
N ALA A 38 10.50 -7.36 -1.39
CA ALA A 38 9.95 -7.02 -0.08
C ALA A 38 9.26 -8.22 0.59
N LEU A 39 8.49 -9.03 -0.16
CA LEU A 39 7.88 -10.26 0.32
C LEU A 39 8.92 -11.28 0.79
N VAL A 40 10.01 -11.46 0.03
CA VAL A 40 11.13 -12.32 0.45
C VAL A 40 11.77 -11.78 1.74
N THR A 41 11.99 -10.48 1.83
CA THR A 41 12.59 -9.81 3.00
C THR A 41 11.81 -10.06 4.30
N ILE A 42 10.49 -10.11 4.23
CA ILE A 42 9.64 -10.33 5.40
C ILE A 42 9.35 -11.80 5.69
N ASP A 43 9.99 -12.73 4.96
CA ASP A 43 9.74 -14.19 4.96
C ASP A 43 8.30 -14.57 4.53
N GLN A 44 7.70 -13.83 3.60
CA GLN A 44 6.35 -14.07 3.07
C GLN A 44 6.36 -14.32 1.55
N ALA A 45 7.44 -14.91 1.02
CA ALA A 45 7.57 -15.21 -0.42
C ALA A 45 6.40 -16.06 -0.97
N GLY A 46 5.76 -16.88 -0.12
CA GLY A 46 4.57 -17.66 -0.47
C GLY A 46 3.34 -16.81 -0.85
N LEU A 47 3.30 -15.53 -0.46
CA LEU A 47 2.23 -14.61 -0.84
C LEU A 47 2.42 -14.02 -2.24
N SER A 48 3.53 -14.30 -2.93
CA SER A 48 3.77 -13.82 -4.31
C SER A 48 2.64 -14.23 -5.28
N GLY A 49 2.07 -15.43 -5.10
CA GLY A 49 0.89 -15.86 -5.85
C GLY A 49 -0.33 -14.99 -5.59
N VAL A 50 -0.58 -14.59 -4.34
CA VAL A 50 -1.69 -13.69 -3.98
C VAL A 50 -1.46 -12.29 -4.56
N PHE A 51 -0.26 -11.75 -4.41
CA PHE A 51 0.10 -10.43 -4.95
C PHE A 51 0.09 -10.39 -6.48
N SER A 52 0.20 -11.53 -7.17
CA SER A 52 0.04 -11.60 -8.64
C SER A 52 -1.38 -11.27 -9.10
N PHE A 53 -2.38 -11.36 -8.22
CA PHE A 53 -3.77 -10.99 -8.49
C PHE A 53 -4.11 -9.55 -8.10
N ILE A 54 -3.17 -8.84 -7.46
CA ILE A 54 -3.34 -7.44 -7.08
C ILE A 54 -2.85 -6.58 -8.23
N ALA A 55 -3.67 -5.63 -8.67
CA ALA A 55 -3.25 -4.69 -9.71
C ALA A 55 -1.99 -3.93 -9.24
N GLU A 56 -1.03 -3.73 -10.15
CA GLU A 56 0.27 -3.17 -9.77
C GLU A 56 0.16 -1.84 -9.02
N LYS A 57 -0.75 -0.96 -9.44
CA LYS A 57 -1.04 0.33 -8.78
C LYS A 57 -1.50 0.21 -7.32
N ASP A 58 -2.09 -0.93 -6.95
CA ASP A 58 -2.63 -1.19 -5.61
C ASP A 58 -1.67 -2.04 -4.76
N SER A 59 -0.59 -2.56 -5.37
CA SER A 59 0.35 -3.48 -4.71
C SER A 59 1.08 -2.85 -3.52
N ALA A 60 1.42 -1.56 -3.59
CA ALA A 60 2.07 -0.85 -2.49
C ALA A 60 1.12 -0.70 -1.29
N ALA A 61 -0.15 -0.32 -1.53
CA ALA A 61 -1.16 -0.21 -0.48
C ALA A 61 -1.47 -1.58 0.16
N ALA A 62 -1.60 -2.63 -0.65
CA ALA A 62 -1.83 -3.99 -0.15
C ALA A 62 -0.64 -4.51 0.67
N PHE A 63 0.59 -4.21 0.25
CA PHE A 63 1.77 -4.59 1.02
C PHE A 63 1.89 -3.78 2.31
N ALA A 64 1.56 -2.49 2.29
CA ALA A 64 1.49 -1.66 3.48
C ALA A 64 0.52 -2.24 4.51
N ASP A 65 -0.69 -2.60 4.07
CA ASP A 65 -1.70 -3.25 4.92
C ASP A 65 -1.18 -4.54 5.54
N LEU A 66 -0.52 -5.40 4.75
CA LEU A 66 0.11 -6.64 5.23
C LEU A 66 1.14 -6.37 6.34
N VAL A 67 2.03 -5.39 6.16
CA VAL A 67 3.12 -5.17 7.13
C VAL A 67 2.66 -4.44 8.37
N VAL A 68 1.67 -3.54 8.31
CA VAL A 68 1.18 -2.85 9.52
C VAL A 68 0.46 -3.79 10.47
N HIS A 69 -0.17 -4.86 9.95
CA HIS A 69 -0.78 -5.91 10.77
C HIS A 69 0.22 -6.92 11.34
N ASN A 70 1.52 -6.77 11.02
CA ASN A 70 2.56 -7.69 11.47
C ASN A 70 3.83 -6.91 11.86
N GLY A 71 3.96 -6.55 13.13
CA GLY A 71 5.09 -5.74 13.63
C GLY A 71 6.47 -6.34 13.34
N LYS A 72 6.59 -7.67 13.26
CA LYS A 72 7.84 -8.35 12.87
C LYS A 72 8.13 -8.15 11.38
N ALA A 73 7.13 -8.27 10.51
CA ALA A 73 7.26 -7.99 9.08
C ALA A 73 7.60 -6.52 8.86
N LEU A 74 6.91 -5.59 9.52
CA LEU A 74 7.20 -4.15 9.46
C LEU A 74 8.64 -3.84 9.83
N LYS A 75 9.12 -4.39 10.96
CA LYS A 75 10.51 -4.17 11.41
C LYS A 75 11.54 -4.69 10.39
N ARG A 76 11.29 -5.85 9.78
CA ARG A 76 12.17 -6.41 8.74
C ARG A 76 12.15 -5.57 7.48
N TYR A 77 10.97 -5.14 7.06
CA TYR A 77 10.77 -4.30 5.89
C TYR A 77 11.50 -2.96 6.04
N VAL A 78 11.28 -2.24 7.15
CA VAL A 78 12.00 -0.98 7.44
C VAL A 78 13.51 -1.22 7.52
N GLY A 79 13.95 -2.35 8.09
CA GLY A 79 15.36 -2.72 8.10
C GLY A 79 15.97 -2.93 6.71
N LYS A 80 15.19 -3.42 5.73
CA LYS A 80 15.62 -3.49 4.32
C LYS A 80 15.73 -2.10 3.70
N LEU A 81 14.78 -1.21 3.96
CA LEU A 81 14.85 0.18 3.49
C LEU A 81 16.06 0.93 4.06
N GLU A 82 16.37 0.74 5.34
CA GLU A 82 17.58 1.30 5.93
C GLU A 82 18.87 0.78 5.27
N LYS A 83 18.90 -0.51 4.89
CA LYS A 83 20.04 -1.10 4.17
C LYS A 83 20.15 -0.53 2.76
N ASP A 84 19.02 -0.37 2.07
CA ASP A 84 18.98 0.20 0.73
C ASP A 84 19.43 1.65 0.73
N PHE A 85 18.92 2.43 1.65
CA PHE A 85 19.33 3.81 1.81
C PHE A 85 20.84 3.92 2.08
N LYS A 86 21.38 3.09 2.99
CA LYS A 86 22.82 3.10 3.30
C LYS A 86 23.70 2.61 2.14
N GLY A 87 23.27 1.58 1.42
CA GLY A 87 24.05 0.96 0.34
C GLY A 87 23.90 1.62 -1.02
N ALA A 88 22.76 2.25 -1.30
CA ALA A 88 22.42 2.83 -2.60
C ALA A 88 22.14 4.35 -2.57
N GLY A 89 21.95 4.94 -1.39
CA GLY A 89 21.62 6.35 -1.21
C GLY A 89 20.14 6.69 -1.44
N GLY A 90 19.26 5.68 -1.45
CA GLY A 90 17.82 5.88 -1.63
C GLY A 90 17.02 4.58 -1.61
N VAL A 91 15.72 4.71 -1.81
CA VAL A 91 14.74 3.61 -1.85
C VAL A 91 14.02 3.58 -3.20
N THR A 92 13.29 2.51 -3.50
CA THR A 92 12.48 2.49 -4.72
C THR A 92 11.27 3.40 -4.60
N GLY A 93 10.74 3.88 -5.73
CA GLY A 93 9.46 4.61 -5.72
C GLY A 93 8.31 3.79 -5.13
N TRP A 94 8.28 2.49 -5.43
CA TRP A 94 7.31 1.56 -4.85
C TRP A 94 7.45 1.46 -3.31
N ASP A 95 8.68 1.36 -2.79
CA ASP A 95 8.93 1.31 -1.34
C ASP A 95 8.52 2.62 -0.64
N HIS A 96 8.74 3.76 -1.29
CA HIS A 96 8.27 5.04 -0.79
C HIS A 96 6.74 5.04 -0.65
N ASP A 97 6.02 4.57 -1.66
CA ASP A 97 4.55 4.53 -1.64
C ASP A 97 4.04 3.59 -0.53
N VAL A 98 4.69 2.43 -0.32
CA VAL A 98 4.38 1.53 0.81
C VAL A 98 4.50 2.27 2.14
N LEU A 99 5.59 3.02 2.36
CA LEU A 99 5.76 3.77 3.61
C LEU A 99 4.73 4.87 3.78
N VAL A 100 4.39 5.59 2.71
CA VAL A 100 3.33 6.62 2.74
C VAL A 100 2.01 5.98 3.14
N PHE A 101 1.61 4.87 2.52
CA PHE A 101 0.38 4.16 2.90
C PHE A 101 0.43 3.66 4.35
N ALA A 102 1.55 3.09 4.79
CA ALA A 102 1.69 2.61 6.16
C ALA A 102 1.57 3.75 7.20
N LEU A 103 2.20 4.90 6.93
CA LEU A 103 2.10 6.10 7.78
C LEU A 103 0.68 6.69 7.76
N GLN A 104 -0.02 6.63 6.62
CA GLN A 104 -1.42 7.02 6.53
C GLN A 104 -2.31 6.10 7.37
N LEU A 105 -2.08 4.79 7.36
CA LEU A 105 -2.83 3.84 8.20
C LEU A 105 -2.65 4.16 9.69
N TYR A 106 -1.43 4.45 10.14
CA TYR A 106 -1.15 4.83 11.53
C TYR A 106 -1.62 6.24 11.93
N SER A 107 -1.96 7.10 10.98
CA SER A 107 -2.57 8.41 11.24
C SER A 107 -4.09 8.43 11.01
N SER A 108 -4.66 7.33 10.51
CA SER A 108 -6.09 7.18 10.29
C SER A 108 -6.85 6.78 11.55
N PRO A 109 -8.20 6.87 11.56
CA PRO A 109 -9.02 6.31 12.64
C PRO A 109 -8.82 4.80 12.86
N LEU A 110 -8.32 4.06 11.86
CA LEU A 110 -8.01 2.63 11.99
C LEU A 110 -6.75 2.39 12.84
N ALA A 111 -5.97 3.41 13.16
CA ALA A 111 -4.77 3.26 13.99
C ALA A 111 -5.06 2.68 15.39
N GLU A 112 -6.30 2.79 15.87
CA GLU A 112 -6.74 2.18 17.13
C GLU A 112 -6.84 0.66 17.07
N THR A 113 -7.03 0.08 15.87
CA THR A 113 -7.09 -1.36 15.65
C THR A 113 -5.74 -1.98 15.31
N LEU A 114 -4.69 -1.17 15.18
CA LEU A 114 -3.35 -1.61 14.79
C LEU A 114 -2.41 -1.68 16.01
N GLU A 115 -1.48 -2.63 15.99
CA GLU A 115 -0.36 -2.62 16.94
C GLU A 115 0.52 -1.40 16.68
N LYS A 116 0.61 -0.47 17.63
CA LYS A 116 1.40 0.74 17.46
C LYS A 116 2.90 0.42 17.40
N PRO A 117 3.63 0.83 16.35
CA PRO A 117 5.07 0.73 16.32
C PRO A 117 5.70 1.51 17.47
N HIS A 118 6.74 0.98 18.07
CA HIS A 118 7.55 1.75 19.02
C HIS A 118 8.13 3.01 18.35
N ALA A 119 8.29 4.09 19.12
CA ALA A 119 8.64 5.41 18.61
C ALA A 119 9.86 5.41 17.65
N LYS A 120 10.90 4.63 17.97
CA LYS A 120 12.09 4.51 17.11
C LYS A 120 11.79 3.93 15.73
N LEU A 121 10.87 2.96 15.63
CA LEU A 121 10.46 2.41 14.33
C LEU A 121 9.60 3.41 13.57
N MET A 122 8.74 4.15 14.26
CA MET A 122 7.95 5.22 13.62
C MET A 122 8.87 6.30 13.04
N THR A 123 9.87 6.78 13.79
CA THR A 123 10.87 7.73 13.28
C THR A 123 11.59 7.18 12.06
N LYS A 124 12.03 5.92 12.09
CA LYS A 124 12.67 5.28 10.93
C LYS A 124 11.75 5.22 9.71
N MET A 125 10.47 4.91 9.89
CA MET A 125 9.50 4.91 8.79
C MET A 125 9.38 6.32 8.19
N THR A 126 9.26 7.35 9.02
CA THR A 126 9.22 8.74 8.57
C THR A 126 10.50 9.13 7.84
N ASP A 127 11.68 8.83 8.40
CA ASP A 127 12.97 9.14 7.77
C ASP A 127 13.11 8.47 6.40
N MET A 128 12.75 7.19 6.30
CA MET A 128 12.81 6.45 5.04
C MET A 128 11.75 6.91 4.02
N SER A 129 10.61 7.44 4.48
CA SER A 129 9.61 8.05 3.59
C SER A 129 10.10 9.36 2.96
N MET A 130 11.10 10.00 3.57
CA MET A 130 11.74 11.21 3.06
C MET A 130 13.04 10.91 2.28
N ALA A 131 13.43 9.64 2.15
CA ALA A 131 14.62 9.26 1.43
C ALA A 131 14.48 9.52 -0.08
N PRO A 132 15.58 9.81 -0.81
CA PRO A 132 15.54 9.94 -2.26
C PRO A 132 14.99 8.67 -2.92
N THR A 133 14.11 8.85 -3.89
CA THR A 133 13.56 7.75 -4.69
C THR A 133 14.43 7.50 -5.92
N MET A 134 14.58 6.24 -6.30
CA MET A 134 15.32 5.82 -7.48
C MET A 134 14.72 4.52 -8.05
N SER A 135 15.16 4.11 -9.24
CA SER A 135 14.68 2.86 -9.84
C SER A 135 15.25 1.63 -9.13
N LEU A 136 14.56 0.49 -9.22
CA LEU A 136 15.04 -0.76 -8.63
C LEU A 136 16.40 -1.18 -9.20
N GLU A 137 16.63 -0.93 -10.49
CA GLU A 137 17.90 -1.20 -11.16
C GLU A 137 19.02 -0.34 -10.57
N GLN A 138 18.74 0.93 -10.27
CA GLN A 138 19.70 1.84 -9.63
C GLN A 138 20.05 1.39 -8.21
N VAL A 139 19.04 1.01 -7.41
CA VAL A 139 19.27 0.46 -6.06
C VAL A 139 20.16 -0.78 -6.15
N THR A 140 19.78 -1.73 -7.00
CA THR A 140 20.48 -3.02 -7.15
C THR A 140 21.90 -2.85 -7.67
N ALA A 141 22.12 -1.98 -8.65
CA ALA A 141 23.44 -1.71 -9.21
C ALA A 141 24.39 -1.07 -8.18
N ARG A 142 23.87 -0.22 -7.29
CA ARG A 142 24.66 0.44 -6.24
C ARG A 142 24.95 -0.49 -5.06
N ARG A 143 23.99 -1.33 -4.65
CA ARG A 143 24.21 -2.38 -3.65
C ARG A 143 25.39 -3.28 -4.00
N LYS A 144 25.57 -3.65 -5.28
CA LYS A 144 26.69 -4.50 -5.75
C LYS A 144 28.08 -3.85 -5.66
N LYS A 145 28.16 -2.52 -5.53
CA LYS A 145 29.43 -1.78 -5.47
C LYS A 145 29.87 -1.44 -4.04
N SER A 146 28.96 -1.57 -3.07
CA SER A 146 29.21 -1.39 -1.63
C SER A 146 29.64 -2.70 -0.99
#